data_AF-A0A419S487-F1
#
_entry.id   AF-A0A419S487-F1
#
_cell.length_a   1.000
_cell.length_b   1.000
_cell.length_c   1.000
_cell.angle_alpha   90.00
_cell.angle_beta   90.00
_cell.angle_gamma   90.00
#
_symmetry.space_group_name_H-M   'P 1'
#
loop_
_entity.id
_entity.type
_entity.pdbx_description
1 polymer ?
#
loop_
_entity_poly.entity_id
_entity_poly.type
_entity_poly.pdbx_seq_one_letter_code
_entity_poly.pdbx_strand_id
1 'polypeptide(L)'
;MKKFILSAAIVALTTVAFAQNNDSETTPQQQTQATAAQDSSTTTPVKMEDLPEAVKTTLASEAYKAWTPTEAFLVKENGNEFYQINVTKDDEKGSVKIKADGTPAS
;
A
#
# COMPACT_ATOMS: atom_id res chain seq x y z
N MET A 1 31.76 -18.44 -22.73
CA MET A 1 32.93 -17.87 -23.43
C MET A 1 32.69 -16.39 -23.68
N LYS A 2 33.74 -15.57 -23.53
CA LYS A 2 33.94 -14.16 -23.95
C LYS A 2 32.81 -13.16 -23.59
N LYS A 3 32.95 -12.40 -22.50
CA LYS A 3 33.72 -11.13 -22.39
C LYS A 3 33.27 -10.06 -23.41
N PHE A 4 32.39 -9.18 -22.96
CA PHE A 4 32.28 -7.81 -23.47
C PHE A 4 32.27 -6.87 -22.26
N ILE A 5 33.41 -6.24 -22.03
CA ILE A 5 33.61 -5.14 -21.09
C ILE A 5 33.55 -3.90 -21.97
N LEU A 6 32.58 -3.02 -21.76
CA LEU A 6 32.51 -1.75 -22.47
C LEU A 6 32.35 -0.60 -21.48
N SER A 7 33.52 -0.06 -21.16
CA SER A 7 33.85 1.36 -21.04
C SER A 7 32.98 2.27 -20.16
N ALA A 8 33.63 2.62 -19.05
CA ALA A 8 33.61 3.87 -18.31
C ALA A 8 33.05 5.10 -19.05
N ALA A 9 32.08 5.74 -18.42
CA ALA A 9 31.89 7.18 -18.43
C ALA A 9 30.91 7.55 -17.31
N ILE A 10 31.40 7.98 -16.14
CA ILE A 10 30.60 8.83 -15.26
C ILE A 10 31.48 9.96 -14.75
N VAL A 11 31.02 11.14 -15.10
CA VAL A 11 31.58 12.47 -14.94
C VAL A 11 31.82 12.79 -13.46
N ALA A 12 33.02 13.27 -13.17
CA ALA A 12 33.34 13.90 -11.90
C ALA A 12 32.51 15.20 -11.76
N LEU A 13 31.50 15.18 -10.91
CA LEU A 13 30.81 16.37 -10.42
C LEU A 13 31.35 16.69 -9.03
N THR A 14 32.39 17.53 -9.00
CA THR A 14 32.95 18.07 -7.77
C THR A 14 32.15 19.30 -7.32
N THR A 15 31.90 19.32 -6.01
CA THR A 15 31.67 20.47 -5.10
C THR A 15 30.33 21.21 -5.16
N VAL A 16 29.43 20.85 -4.23
CA VAL A 16 28.69 21.86 -3.45
C VAL A 16 29.19 21.79 -2.02
N ALA A 17 29.70 22.92 -1.53
CA ALA A 17 30.22 23.07 -0.18
C ALA A 17 29.05 23.15 0.82
N PHE A 18 29.03 22.27 1.81
CA PHE A 18 28.25 22.48 3.03
C PHE A 18 29.13 23.21 4.03
N ALA A 19 28.80 24.46 4.31
CA ALA A 19 29.41 25.23 5.38
C ALA A 19 28.91 24.72 6.75
N GLN A 20 29.89 24.37 7.60
CA GLN A 20 29.96 24.57 9.06
C GLN A 20 28.79 24.01 9.90
N ASN A 21 29.00 23.14 10.90
CA ASN A 21 29.69 23.45 12.16
C ASN A 21 30.24 22.14 12.78
N ASN A 22 31.49 22.17 13.26
CA ASN A 22 32.05 21.13 14.12
C ASN A 22 31.62 21.40 15.57
N ASP A 23 30.95 20.44 16.23
CA ASP A 23 31.36 19.98 17.56
C ASP A 23 30.75 18.60 17.86
N SER A 24 31.66 17.63 17.94
CA SER A 24 31.74 16.49 18.87
C SER A 24 30.49 15.65 19.23
N GLU A 25 30.65 14.36 18.93
CA GLU A 25 30.07 13.19 19.61
C GLU A 25 28.64 12.71 19.25
N THR A 26 28.68 11.54 18.59
CA THR A 26 27.72 10.43 18.68
C THR A 26 26.33 10.59 18.05
N THR A 27 26.25 10.06 16.83
CA THR A 27 25.05 9.49 16.18
C THR A 27 24.06 10.48 15.54
N PRO A 28 24.11 10.66 14.21
CA PRO A 28 22.98 11.16 13.45
C PRO A 28 22.42 10.04 12.54
N GLN A 29 21.48 9.26 13.08
CA GLN A 29 20.47 8.58 12.26
C GLN A 29 19.29 9.55 12.11
N GLN A 30 19.35 10.46 11.14
CA GLN A 30 18.16 11.21 10.69
C GLN A 30 18.32 11.63 9.23
N GLN A 31 17.56 10.95 8.37
CA GLN A 31 16.98 11.43 7.11
C GLN A 31 16.22 10.20 6.55
N THR A 32 14.91 10.20 6.30
CA THR A 32 14.12 11.24 5.66
C THR A 32 12.62 10.90 5.80
N GLN A 33 11.86 11.86 6.31
CA GLN A 33 10.52 12.29 5.87
C GLN A 33 9.45 11.21 5.58
N ALA A 34 8.46 11.15 6.45
CA ALA A 34 7.08 10.88 6.05
C ALA A 34 6.18 12.01 6.59
N THR A 35 6.33 13.21 6.03
CA THR A 35 5.21 14.16 5.98
C THR A 35 4.44 13.85 4.71
N ALA A 36 3.66 12.78 4.73
CA ALA A 36 2.47 12.73 3.90
C ALA A 36 1.35 13.23 4.81
N ALA A 37 0.69 14.32 4.42
CA ALA A 37 -0.63 14.60 4.92
C ALA A 37 -1.43 13.31 4.73
N GLN A 38 -1.70 12.64 5.84
CA GLN A 38 -2.53 11.47 5.92
C GLN A 38 -3.92 11.96 5.49
N ASP A 39 -4.26 11.79 4.21
CA ASP A 39 -5.64 11.48 3.86
C ASP A 39 -6.12 10.55 4.96
N SER A 40 -7.12 10.99 5.73
CA SER A 40 -7.48 10.37 7.01
C SER A 40 -8.19 9.03 6.81
N SER A 41 -7.74 8.25 5.81
CA SER A 41 -8.05 6.88 5.53
C SER A 41 -7.22 5.97 6.44
N THR A 42 -7.85 5.44 7.49
CA THR A 42 -7.25 4.37 8.30
C THR A 42 -7.62 3.03 7.69
N THR A 43 -6.65 2.29 7.19
CA THR A 43 -6.86 0.93 6.65
C THR A 43 -6.43 -0.10 7.70
N THR A 44 -7.39 -0.88 8.20
CA THR A 44 -7.17 -1.91 9.22
C THR A 44 -7.36 -3.28 8.59
N PRO A 45 -6.34 -4.15 8.53
CA PRO A 45 -6.53 -5.53 8.05
C PRO A 45 -7.51 -6.27 8.97
N VAL A 46 -8.51 -6.91 8.39
CA VAL A 46 -9.53 -7.69 9.10
C VAL A 46 -9.55 -9.11 8.56
N LYS A 47 -9.91 -10.09 9.41
CA LYS A 47 -10.04 -11.46 8.94
C LYS A 47 -11.34 -11.62 8.16
N MET A 48 -11.38 -12.60 7.26
CA MET A 48 -12.63 -12.99 6.58
C MET A 48 -13.74 -13.35 7.57
N GLU A 49 -13.37 -13.78 8.78
CA GLU A 49 -14.26 -14.14 9.89
C GLU A 49 -14.94 -12.90 10.48
N ASP A 50 -14.20 -11.78 10.60
CA ASP A 50 -14.64 -10.49 11.12
C ASP A 50 -15.50 -9.71 10.11
N LEU A 51 -15.62 -10.20 8.87
CA LEU A 51 -16.50 -9.59 7.87
C LEU A 51 -17.98 -9.79 8.27
N PRO A 52 -18.80 -8.74 8.15
CA PRO A 52 -20.25 -8.84 8.33
C PRO A 52 -20.86 -9.89 7.39
N GLU A 53 -21.94 -10.54 7.82
CA GLU A 53 -22.66 -11.52 6.98
C GLU A 53 -23.14 -10.91 5.66
N ALA A 54 -23.51 -9.63 5.68
CA ALA A 54 -23.90 -8.90 4.48
C ALA A 54 -22.74 -8.83 3.46
N VAL A 55 -21.52 -8.55 3.93
CA VAL A 55 -20.32 -8.52 3.07
C VAL A 55 -19.97 -9.91 2.54
N LYS A 56 -20.05 -10.94 3.41
CA LYS A 56 -19.85 -12.35 3.01
C LYS A 56 -20.86 -12.79 1.95
N THR A 57 -22.12 -12.37 2.08
CA THR A 57 -23.19 -12.66 1.11
C THR A 57 -22.89 -12.03 -0.24
N THR A 58 -22.43 -10.78 -0.25
CA THR A 58 -22.03 -10.08 -1.48
C THR A 58 -20.80 -10.74 -2.12
N LEU A 59 -19.78 -11.11 -1.35
CA LEU A 59 -18.63 -11.88 -1.86
C LEU A 59 -19.02 -13.26 -2.40
N ALA A 60 -20.04 -13.88 -1.82
CA ALA A 60 -20.62 -15.14 -2.29
C ALA A 60 -21.60 -14.96 -3.47
N SER A 61 -21.81 -13.73 -3.96
CA SER A 61 -22.64 -13.44 -5.13
C SER A 61 -21.95 -13.92 -6.40
N GLU A 62 -22.73 -14.30 -7.43
CA GLU A 62 -22.20 -14.77 -8.71
C GLU A 62 -21.20 -13.80 -9.37
N ALA A 63 -21.35 -12.50 -9.12
CA ALA A 63 -20.43 -11.47 -9.60
C ALA A 63 -18.98 -11.67 -9.11
N TYR A 64 -18.81 -12.21 -7.89
CA TYR A 64 -17.52 -12.36 -7.23
C TYR A 64 -17.14 -13.83 -6.97
N LYS A 65 -18.01 -14.80 -7.23
CA LYS A 65 -17.69 -16.24 -7.10
C LYS A 65 -16.52 -16.70 -7.97
N ALA A 66 -16.27 -16.04 -9.09
CA ALA A 66 -15.11 -16.30 -9.94
C ALA A 66 -13.81 -15.72 -9.37
N TRP A 67 -13.89 -14.91 -8.31
CA TRP A 67 -12.77 -14.21 -7.71
C TRP A 67 -12.49 -14.78 -6.32
N THR A 68 -11.23 -15.12 -6.05
CA THR A 68 -10.81 -15.67 -4.76
C THR A 68 -10.39 -14.52 -3.84
N PRO A 69 -11.11 -14.26 -2.73
CA PRO A 69 -10.71 -13.22 -1.79
C PRO A 69 -9.43 -13.65 -1.06
N THR A 70 -8.40 -12.81 -1.12
CA THR A 70 -7.07 -13.07 -0.54
C THR A 70 -6.90 -12.34 0.78
N GLU A 71 -7.38 -11.10 0.86
CA GLU A 71 -7.22 -10.24 2.03
C GLU A 71 -8.45 -9.34 2.19
N ALA A 72 -8.76 -8.97 3.42
CA ALA A 72 -9.82 -8.03 3.72
C ALA A 72 -9.29 -6.90 4.61
N PHE A 73 -9.74 -5.68 4.33
CA PHE A 73 -9.32 -4.47 5.01
C PHE A 73 -10.53 -3.61 5.32
N LEU A 74 -10.63 -3.13 6.55
CA LEU A 74 -11.56 -2.10 6.95
C LEU A 74 -10.92 -0.73 6.71
N VAL A 75 -11.41 -0.02 5.71
CA VAL A 75 -10.96 1.33 5.35
C VAL A 75 -11.93 2.34 5.94
N LYS A 76 -11.41 3.24 6.77
CA LYS A 76 -12.15 4.37 7.35
C LYS A 76 -11.64 5.66 6.71
N GLU A 77 -12.35 6.19 5.73
CA GLU A 77 -11.95 7.39 4.98
C GLU A 77 -13.00 8.49 5.14
N ASN A 78 -12.57 9.68 5.58
CA ASN A 78 -13.40 10.89 5.65
C ASN A 78 -14.73 10.69 6.42
N GLY A 79 -14.71 9.86 7.48
CA GLY A 79 -15.89 9.52 8.29
C GLY A 79 -16.76 8.40 7.70
N ASN A 80 -16.42 7.87 6.52
CA ASN A 80 -17.03 6.68 5.96
C ASN A 80 -16.21 5.45 6.31
N GLU A 81 -16.88 4.35 6.63
CA GLU A 81 -16.26 3.05 6.86
C GLU A 81 -16.74 2.06 5.79
N PHE A 82 -15.80 1.39 5.12
CA PHE A 82 -16.08 0.34 4.15
C PHE A 82 -15.02 -0.76 4.22
N TYR A 83 -15.41 -1.96 3.84
CA TYR A 83 -14.52 -3.11 3.73
C TYR A 83 -14.00 -3.19 2.30
N GLN A 84 -12.69 -3.11 2.13
CA GLN A 84 -12.01 -3.42 0.88
C GLN A 84 -11.49 -4.85 0.94
N ILE A 85 -11.99 -5.71 0.07
CA ILE A 85 -11.58 -7.10 -0.06
C ILE A 85 -10.76 -7.24 -1.33
N ASN A 86 -9.48 -7.57 -1.17
CA ASN A 86 -8.62 -7.92 -2.29
C ASN A 86 -9.01 -9.30 -2.78
N VAL A 87 -9.18 -9.41 -4.08
CA VAL A 87 -9.57 -10.64 -4.75
C VAL A 87 -8.62 -10.94 -5.89
N THR A 88 -8.37 -12.21 -6.18
CA THR A 88 -7.53 -12.64 -7.30
C THR A 88 -8.29 -13.64 -8.15
N LYS A 89 -8.21 -13.47 -9.47
CA LYS A 89 -8.78 -14.37 -10.47
C LYS A 89 -7.72 -14.65 -11.52
N ASP A 90 -7.27 -15.90 -11.58
CA ASP A 90 -6.15 -16.33 -12.43
C ASP A 90 -4.89 -15.47 -12.16
N ASP A 91 -4.52 -14.57 -13.07
CA ASP A 91 -3.41 -13.62 -12.91
C ASP A 91 -3.88 -12.16 -12.66
N GLU A 92 -5.20 -11.92 -12.62
CA GLU A 92 -5.79 -10.62 -12.36
C GLU A 92 -6.01 -10.39 -10.86
N LYS A 93 -5.46 -9.29 -10.35
CA LYS A 93 -5.73 -8.81 -8.99
C LYS A 93 -6.78 -7.71 -9.05
N GLY A 94 -7.83 -7.88 -8.26
CA GLY A 94 -8.90 -6.91 -8.07
C GLY A 94 -9.04 -6.52 -6.60
N SER A 95 -9.82 -5.47 -6.35
CA SER A 95 -10.28 -5.15 -5.01
C SER A 95 -11.75 -4.74 -5.08
N VAL A 96 -12.54 -5.25 -4.16
CA VAL A 96 -13.97 -5.01 -4.06
C VAL A 96 -14.21 -4.21 -2.80
N LYS A 97 -14.79 -3.02 -2.93
CA LYS A 97 -15.17 -2.21 -1.78
C LYS A 97 -16.64 -2.48 -1.48
N ILE A 98 -16.95 -2.85 -0.24
CA ILE A 98 -18.28 -3.21 0.24
C ILE A 98 -18.49 -2.51 1.58
N LYS A 99 -19.58 -1.78 1.72
CA LYS A 99 -19.99 -1.15 2.98
C LYS A 99 -20.44 -2.21 3.99
N ALA A 100 -20.51 -1.84 5.27
CA ALA A 100 -20.92 -2.77 6.34
C ALA A 100 -22.35 -3.34 6.15
N ASP A 101 -23.20 -2.65 5.39
CA ASP A 101 -24.57 -3.06 5.03
C ASP A 101 -24.63 -4.09 3.89
N GLY A 102 -23.48 -4.48 3.30
CA GLY A 102 -23.40 -5.40 2.17
C GLY A 102 -23.51 -4.73 0.80
N THR A 103 -23.72 -3.41 0.74
CA THR A 103 -23.81 -2.66 -0.51
C THR A 103 -22.40 -2.41 -1.06
N PRO A 104 -22.13 -2.61 -2.36
CA PRO A 104 -20.85 -2.23 -2.95
C PRO A 104 -20.61 -0.73 -2.77
N ALA A 105 -19.45 -0.36 -2.23
CA ALA A 105 -19.03 1.03 -2.15
C ALA A 105 -18.57 1.47 -3.55
N SER A 106 -19.24 2.49 -4.10
CA SER A 106 -18.87 3.14 -5.37
C SER A 106 -17.84 4.24 -5.15
#